data_AF-A0A1Y3XIZ7-F1
#
_entry.id   AF-A0A1Y3XIZ7-F1
#
_cell.length_a   1.000
_cell.length_b   1.000
_cell.length_c   1.000
_cell.angle_alpha   90.00
_cell.angle_beta   90.00
_cell.angle_gamma   90.00
#
_symmetry.space_group_name_H-M   'P 1'
#
loop_
_entity.id
_entity.type
_entity.pdbx_description
1 polymer ?
#
loop_
_entity_poly.entity_id
_entity_poly.type
_entity_poly.pdbx_seq_one_letter_code
_entity_poly.pdbx_strand_id
1 'polypeptide(L)'
;MWSAERWAPLDLRRRGQLGPHDGELIVLHMIPKTQARSERYYVGRLEVYQGHTYLRGCGDTVAMAGLCKRYILRWIRLWEDGEP
;
A
#
# COMPACT_ATOMS: atom_id res chain seq x y z
N MET A 1 -8.96 -6.43 -18.56
CA MET A 1 -10.06 -6.32 -17.58
C MET A 1 -9.46 -6.52 -16.20
N TRP A 2 -9.40 -5.48 -15.35
CA TRP A 2 -8.82 -5.59 -14.01
C TRP A 2 -9.90 -6.13 -13.06
N SER A 3 -9.88 -7.44 -12.79
CA SER A 3 -10.85 -8.06 -11.89
C SER A 3 -10.64 -7.56 -10.46
N ALA A 4 -11.73 -7.17 -9.79
CA ALA A 4 -11.76 -6.68 -8.41
C ALA A 4 -11.26 -7.70 -7.35
N GLU A 5 -10.98 -8.95 -7.75
CA GLU A 5 -10.50 -10.06 -6.91
C GLU A 5 -9.03 -9.93 -6.46
N ARG A 6 -8.27 -8.96 -6.97
CA ARG A 6 -6.82 -8.89 -6.74
C ARG A 6 -6.40 -8.12 -5.48
N TRP A 7 -7.29 -7.30 -4.90
CA TRP A 7 -6.96 -6.40 -3.78
C TRP A 7 -6.85 -7.14 -2.45
N ALA A 8 -5.62 -7.26 -1.93
CA ALA A 8 -5.36 -7.83 -0.62
C ALA A 8 -5.50 -6.76 0.48
N PRO A 9 -6.04 -7.10 1.67
CA PRO A 9 -6.00 -6.18 2.81
C PRO A 9 -4.55 -5.93 3.23
N LEU A 10 -4.22 -4.68 3.55
CA LEU A 10 -2.88 -4.34 4.01
C LEU A 10 -2.81 -4.46 5.55
N ASP A 11 -2.23 -5.55 6.03
CA ASP A 11 -1.90 -5.74 7.45
C ASP A 11 -0.40 -5.56 7.70
N LEU A 12 -0.02 -4.40 8.23
CA LEU A 12 1.38 -4.06 8.51
C LEU A 12 2.03 -5.01 9.52
N ARG A 13 1.27 -5.68 10.39
CA ARG A 13 1.81 -6.61 11.40
C ARG A 13 2.14 -7.97 10.81
N ARG A 14 1.48 -8.33 9.70
CA ARG A 14 1.62 -9.63 9.03
C ARG A 14 2.30 -9.53 7.67
N ARG A 15 2.87 -8.37 7.34
CA ARG A 15 3.59 -8.13 6.08
C ARG A 15 4.68 -9.16 5.78
N GLY A 16 5.42 -9.61 6.79
CA GLY A 16 6.43 -10.66 6.59
C GLY A 16 5.86 -12.00 6.11
N GLN A 17 4.57 -12.24 6.31
CA GLN A 17 3.88 -13.49 5.93
C GLN A 17 2.98 -13.31 4.69
N LEU A 18 2.31 -12.15 4.57
CA LEU A 18 1.25 -11.91 3.59
C LEU A 18 1.61 -10.86 2.54
N GLY A 19 2.76 -10.21 2.67
CA GLY A 19 3.13 -9.07 1.85
C GLY A 19 2.31 -7.81 2.15
N PRO A 20 2.62 -6.69 1.48
CA PRO A 20 3.74 -6.53 0.57
C PRO A 20 5.07 -6.50 1.32
N HIS A 21 6.08 -7.13 0.72
CA HIS A 21 7.45 -7.14 1.21
C HIS A 21 8.14 -5.80 0.92
N ASP A 22 9.25 -5.54 1.61
CA ASP A 22 10.03 -4.32 1.35
C ASP A 22 10.54 -4.31 -0.10
N GLY A 23 10.46 -3.14 -0.74
CA GLY A 23 10.86 -2.92 -2.12
C GLY A 23 9.81 -3.29 -3.18
N GLU A 24 8.74 -4.02 -2.82
CA GLU A 24 7.69 -4.35 -3.79
C GLU A 24 6.93 -3.11 -4.25
N LEU A 25 6.85 -2.92 -5.56
CA LEU A 25 6.02 -1.89 -6.17
C LEU A 25 4.55 -2.30 -6.04
N ILE A 26 3.75 -1.45 -5.41
CA ILE A 26 2.33 -1.69 -5.19
C ILE A 26 1.48 -0.52 -5.66
N VAL A 27 0.22 -0.80 -5.96
CA VAL A 27 -0.84 0.20 -5.82
C VAL A 27 -1.47 0.02 -4.45
N LEU A 28 -1.54 1.11 -3.68
CA LEU A 28 -2.28 1.22 -2.44
C LEU A 28 -3.64 1.87 -2.72
N HIS A 29 -4.72 1.18 -2.36
CA HIS A 29 -6.07 1.71 -2.34
C HIS A 29 -6.42 2.16 -0.92
N MET A 30 -6.76 3.43 -0.79
CA MET A 30 -7.07 4.10 0.47
C MET A 30 -8.56 4.40 0.55
N ILE A 31 -9.28 3.58 1.31
CA ILE A 31 -10.72 3.74 1.55
C ILE A 31 -10.90 4.55 2.83
N PRO A 32 -11.52 5.72 2.80
CA PRO A 32 -11.64 6.59 3.97
C PRO A 32 -12.58 5.95 5.00
N LYS A 33 -12.18 6.00 6.28
CA LYS A 33 -13.03 5.49 7.38
C LYS A 33 -14.22 6.39 7.69
N THR A 34 -14.21 7.61 7.18
CA THR A 34 -15.26 8.60 7.38
C THR A 34 -15.66 9.19 6.03
N GLN A 35 -16.89 9.68 5.91
CA GLN A 35 -17.40 10.28 4.66
C GLN A 35 -16.78 11.65 4.33
N ALA A 36 -15.96 12.21 5.22
CA ALA A 36 -15.32 13.52 5.03
C ALA A 36 -14.16 13.50 4.00
N ARG A 37 -13.83 12.33 3.46
CA ARG A 37 -12.71 12.14 2.52
C ARG A 37 -13.18 11.23 1.38
N SER A 38 -12.60 11.42 0.20
CA SER A 38 -12.77 10.51 -0.94
C SER A 38 -11.76 9.37 -0.90
N GLU A 39 -12.08 8.30 -1.59
CA GLU A 39 -11.12 7.23 -1.91
C GLU A 39 -9.94 7.77 -2.72
N ARG A 40 -8.76 7.18 -2.49
CA ARG A 40 -7.53 7.57 -3.19
C ARG A 40 -6.70 6.35 -3.54
N TYR A 41 -5.87 6.50 -4.56
CA TYR A 41 -4.90 5.50 -4.95
C TYR A 41 -3.50 6.10 -4.87
N TYR A 42 -2.53 5.29 -4.48
CA TYR A 42 -1.13 5.70 -4.41
C TYR A 42 -0.26 4.58 -4.97
N VAL A 43 0.70 4.93 -5.83
CA VAL A 43 1.66 3.96 -6.37
C VAL A 43 3.01 4.20 -5.72
N GLY A 44 3.60 3.15 -5.15
CA GLY A 44 4.87 3.27 -4.48
C GLY A 44 5.41 1.94 -3.97
N ARG A 45 6.59 2.00 -3.37
CA ARG A 45 7.26 0.86 -2.72
C ARG A 45 7.16 0.98 -1.22
N LEU A 46 6.85 -0.12 -0.54
CA LEU A 46 6.94 -0.17 0.90
C LEU A 46 8.40 -0.29 1.33
N GLU A 47 8.77 0.49 2.34
CA GLU A 47 10.09 0.46 2.95
C GLU A 47 9.94 0.49 4.47
N VAL A 48 10.73 -0.33 5.18
CA VAL A 48 10.88 -0.23 6.63
C VAL A 48 12.16 0.53 6.95
N TYR A 49 12.03 1.63 7.69
CA TYR A 49 13.15 2.41 8.18
C TYR A 49 12.99 2.70 9.67
N GLN A 50 14.00 2.34 10.46
CA GLN A 50 14.00 2.47 11.94
C GLN A 50 12.73 1.92 12.61
N GLY A 51 12.24 0.75 12.17
CA GLY A 51 11.05 0.11 12.72
C GLY A 51 9.70 0.72 12.28
N HIS A 52 9.73 1.74 11.41
CA HIS A 52 8.54 2.35 10.85
C HIS A 52 8.36 1.97 9.39
N THR A 53 7.11 1.73 8.99
CA THR A 53 6.77 1.45 7.58
C THR A 53 6.37 2.73 6.86
N TYR A 54 6.97 2.94 5.71
CA TYR A 54 6.71 4.05 4.80
C TYR A 54 6.32 3.52 3.42
N LEU A 55 5.55 4.31 2.68
CA LEU A 55 5.32 4.09 1.26
C LEU A 55 5.97 5.25 0.50
N ARG A 56 6.92 4.91 -0.36
CA ARG A 56 7.68 5.85 -1.17
C ARG A 56 7.23 5.77 -2.62
N GLY A 57 6.81 6.87 -3.21
CA GLY A 57 6.36 6.89 -4.61
C GLY A 57 5.98 8.28 -5.10
N CYS A 58 5.98 8.49 -6.42
CA CYS A 58 5.61 9.77 -7.05
C CYS A 58 6.26 11.04 -6.43
N GLY A 59 7.51 10.93 -5.96
CA GLY A 59 8.25 12.06 -5.39
C GLY A 59 7.98 12.37 -3.91
N ASP A 60 7.11 11.61 -3.24
CA ASP A 60 6.80 11.79 -1.82
C ASP A 60 6.91 10.46 -1.03
N THR A 61 7.03 10.60 0.29
CA THR A 61 7.13 9.49 1.24
C THR A 61 6.07 9.68 2.33
N VAL A 62 5.17 8.71 2.45
CA VAL A 62 4.07 8.76 3.42
C VAL A 62 4.23 7.70 4.51
N ALA A 63 4.04 8.11 5.76
CA ALA A 63 4.06 7.19 6.89
C ALA A 63 2.79 6.35 6.95
N MET A 64 2.93 5.02 6.87
CA MET A 64 1.78 4.11 6.80
C MET A 64 0.93 4.12 8.07
N ALA A 65 1.55 4.33 9.24
CA ALA A 65 0.84 4.46 10.50
C ALA A 65 -0.20 5.60 10.48
N GLY A 66 0.13 6.72 9.82
CA GLY A 66 -0.79 7.85 9.66
C GLY A 66 -1.98 7.51 8.73
N LEU A 67 -1.70 6.76 7.66
CA LEU A 67 -2.73 6.31 6.73
C LEU A 67 -3.66 5.28 7.37
N CYS A 68 -3.13 4.28 8.09
CA CYS A 68 -3.93 3.26 8.79
C CYS A 68 -4.91 3.85 9.82
N LYS A 69 -4.61 5.02 10.39
CA LYS A 69 -5.54 5.72 11.30
C LYS A 69 -6.77 6.22 10.54
N ARG A 70 -6.59 6.75 9.33
CA ARG A 70 -7.61 7.50 8.57
C ARG A 70 -8.32 6.66 7.50
N TYR A 71 -7.67 5.59 7.03
CA TYR A 71 -8.09 4.80 5.90
C TYR A 71 -8.06 3.30 6.22
N ILE A 72 -8.96 2.54 5.61
CA ILE A 72 -8.83 1.11 5.39
C ILE A 72 -7.96 0.96 4.14
N LEU A 73 -6.91 0.14 4.24
CA LEU A 73 -5.90 0.03 3.20
C LEU A 73 -5.99 -1.33 2.53
N ARG A 74 -5.96 -1.32 1.20
CA ARG A 74 -5.83 -2.51 0.35
C ARG A 74 -4.69 -2.31 -0.62
N TRP A 75 -4.13 -3.39 -1.14
CA TRP A 75 -3.00 -3.31 -2.05
C TRP A 75 -3.05 -4.36 -3.15
N ILE A 76 -2.36 -4.07 -4.24
CA ILE A 76 -2.01 -5.04 -5.30
C ILE A 76 -0.54 -4.85 -5.67
N ARG A 77 0.14 -5.95 -5.98
CA ARG A 77 1.48 -5.89 -6.58
C ARG A 77 1.39 -5.38 -8.01
N LEU A 78 2.24 -4.44 -8.36
CA LEU A 78 2.55 -4.10 -9.74
C LEU A 78 3.77 -4.91 -10.16
N TRP A 79 3.67 -5.51 -11.34
CA TRP A 79 4.79 -6.17 -11.99
C TRP A 79 5.57 -5.08 -12.73
N GLU A 80 6.88 -5.05 -12.52
CA GLU A 80 7.76 -4.21 -13.32
C GLU A 80 8.11 -4.99 -14.58
N ASP A 81 8.07 -4.34 -15.75
CA ASP A 81 8.40 -4.95 -17.04
C ASP A 81 9.82 -5.55 -16.96
N GLY A 82 9.92 -6.87 -16.83
CA GLY A 82 11.20 -7.57 -16.63
C GLY A 82 11.15 -8.81 -15.71
N GLU A 83 10.07 -9.05 -14.96
CA GLU A 83 9.86 -10.34 -14.29
C GLU A 83 9.07 -11.32 -15.19
N PRO A 84 9.53 -12.58 -15.35
CA PRO A 84 8.88 -13.61 -16.17
C PRO A 84 7.52 -14.08 -15.62
#